data_AF-A0A5D2SF66-F1
#
_entry.id   AF-A0A5D2SF66-F1
#
_cell.length_a   1.000
_cell.length_b   1.000
_cell.length_c   1.000
_cell.angle_alpha   90.00
_cell.angle_beta   90.00
_cell.angle_gamma   90.00
#
_symmetry.space_group_name_H-M   'P 1'
#
loop_
_entity.id
_entity.type
_entity.pdbx_description
1 polymer ?
#
loop_
_entity_poly.entity_id
_entity_poly.type
_entity_poly.pdbx_seq_one_letter_code
_entity_poly.pdbx_strand_id
1 'polypeptide(L)'
;MENFSSKPTIVILLLLTTVSTADLTSKELDAAILVLQSRGYTLFPNAISTSDLQVRLLSSQNSSIFTLFAPPDSLLFSLDLLSSARLYTFSLFLHVSPHFLSSSDLLALPRPAFIDTLLPNRRLFVEHAMSTRNGTALLTVSVDGVVVSVPDLFLGSNIVVHGLDGILVARYGSLVSEGSDNAIAEPPKFPYQTYVSPANPPETLPPTDLEMVTIGTQIKKDREAFRRDDDHATTKRTKHGTFFRFERVY
;
A
#
# COMPACT_ATOMS: atom_id res chain seq x y z
N MET A 1 2.60 -31.92 73.32
CA MET A 1 2.23 -30.54 72.93
C MET A 1 3.46 -29.93 72.28
N GLU A 2 3.81 -30.35 71.06
CA GLU A 2 3.26 -29.86 69.78
C GLU A 2 3.45 -28.35 69.64
N ASN A 3 4.43 -27.92 68.84
CA ASN A 3 4.24 -26.84 67.87
C ASN A 3 5.47 -26.73 66.95
N PHE A 4 5.39 -27.42 65.81
CA PHE A 4 6.26 -27.17 64.67
C PHE A 4 5.73 -25.94 63.93
N SER A 5 6.47 -24.84 64.02
CA SER A 5 6.20 -23.61 63.26
C SER A 5 6.69 -23.77 61.82
N SER A 6 5.82 -24.22 60.91
CA SER A 6 6.10 -24.25 59.48
C SER A 6 5.95 -22.84 58.88
N LYS A 7 7.04 -22.32 58.29
CA LYS A 7 6.98 -21.09 57.49
C LYS A 7 6.49 -21.45 56.08
N PRO A 8 5.50 -20.76 55.51
CA PRO A 8 5.08 -21.01 54.13
C PRO A 8 6.11 -20.38 53.18
N THR A 9 6.89 -21.21 52.50
CA THR A 9 7.73 -20.78 51.38
C THR A 9 6.81 -20.55 50.19
N ILE A 10 6.49 -19.30 49.89
CA ILE A 10 5.79 -18.94 48.65
C ILE A 10 6.78 -19.07 47.51
N VAL A 11 6.62 -20.12 46.69
CA VAL A 11 7.31 -20.25 45.42
C VAL A 11 6.48 -19.48 44.39
N ILE A 12 6.90 -18.24 44.07
CA ILE A 12 6.35 -17.53 42.91
C ILE A 12 6.87 -18.24 41.66
N LEU A 13 6.03 -19.08 41.07
CA LEU A 13 6.24 -19.62 39.74
C LEU A 13 5.98 -18.48 38.74
N LEU A 14 7.04 -17.75 38.40
CA LEU A 14 7.02 -16.78 37.30
C LEU A 14 6.89 -17.59 35.99
N LEU A 15 5.65 -17.83 35.57
CA LEU A 15 5.36 -18.47 34.29
C LEU A 15 5.88 -17.56 33.17
N LEU A 16 7.00 -17.93 32.56
CA LEU A 16 7.54 -17.29 31.35
C LEU A 16 6.50 -17.37 30.23
N THR A 17 5.79 -16.27 29.95
CA THR A 17 4.86 -16.12 28.82
C THR A 17 5.57 -15.73 27.51
N THR A 18 6.89 -15.89 27.43
CA THR A 18 7.69 -15.42 26.27
C THR A 18 7.49 -16.25 25.00
N VAL A 19 6.78 -17.39 25.06
CA VAL A 19 6.67 -18.33 23.94
C VAL A 19 5.55 -17.99 22.95
N SER A 20 4.64 -17.05 23.24
CA SER A 20 3.43 -16.85 22.41
C SER A 20 3.41 -15.61 21.52
N THR A 21 4.14 -14.53 21.82
CA THR A 21 3.86 -13.22 21.20
C THR A 21 4.52 -12.99 19.84
N ALA A 22 5.70 -13.58 19.60
CA ALA A 22 6.38 -13.49 18.31
C ALA A 22 5.61 -14.25 17.21
N ASP A 23 5.11 -15.44 17.54
CA ASP A 23 4.27 -16.27 16.67
C ASP A 23 2.92 -15.61 16.36
N LEU A 24 2.37 -14.82 17.30
CA LEU A 24 1.17 -14.02 17.05
C LEU A 24 1.45 -12.88 16.07
N THR A 25 2.54 -12.14 16.25
CA THR A 25 2.89 -11.00 15.39
C THR A 25 3.18 -11.45 13.97
N SER A 26 3.83 -12.59 13.76
CA SER A 26 4.07 -13.15 12.41
C SER A 26 2.77 -13.55 11.72
N LYS A 27 1.89 -14.30 12.40
CA LYS A 27 0.58 -14.70 11.83
C LYS A 27 -0.28 -13.50 11.51
N GLU A 28 -0.23 -12.49 12.36
CA GLU A 28 -0.97 -11.25 12.16
C GLU A 28 -0.41 -10.43 11.00
N LEU A 29 0.92 -10.37 10.84
CA LEU A 29 1.56 -9.75 9.69
C LEU A 29 1.17 -10.46 8.40
N ASP A 30 1.15 -11.79 8.38
CA ASP A 30 0.68 -12.58 7.24
C ASP A 30 -0.78 -12.27 6.89
N ALA A 31 -1.65 -12.17 7.91
CA ALA A 31 -3.04 -11.78 7.72
C ALA A 31 -3.18 -10.36 7.16
N ALA A 32 -2.39 -9.40 7.67
CA ALA A 32 -2.36 -8.03 7.17
C ALA A 32 -1.89 -7.96 5.70
N ILE A 33 -0.87 -8.74 5.34
CA ILE A 33 -0.36 -8.89 3.96
C ILE A 33 -1.47 -9.41 3.03
N LEU A 34 -2.20 -10.45 3.42
CA LEU A 34 -3.31 -10.98 2.63
C LEU A 34 -4.44 -9.97 2.44
N VAL A 35 -4.77 -9.22 3.49
CA VAL A 35 -5.80 -8.16 3.40
C VAL A 35 -5.36 -7.04 2.45
N LEU A 36 -4.12 -6.57 2.56
CA LEU A 36 -3.54 -5.57 1.64
C LEU A 36 -3.65 -6.03 0.18
N GLN A 37 -3.20 -7.25 -0.11
CA GLN A 37 -3.27 -7.83 -1.46
C GLN A 37 -4.71 -7.91 -1.97
N SER A 38 -5.66 -8.39 -1.14
CA SER A 38 -7.07 -8.49 -1.52
C SER A 38 -7.74 -7.14 -1.79
N ARG A 39 -7.15 -6.04 -1.30
CA ARG A 39 -7.65 -4.67 -1.40
C ARG A 39 -6.93 -3.84 -2.47
N GLY A 40 -6.05 -4.45 -3.25
CA GLY A 40 -5.34 -3.80 -4.35
C GLY A 40 -4.03 -3.11 -3.96
N TYR A 41 -3.48 -3.42 -2.78
CA TYR A 41 -2.14 -3.03 -2.37
C TYR A 41 -1.21 -4.23 -2.54
N THR A 42 -0.66 -4.42 -3.74
CA THR A 42 0.19 -5.58 -4.05
C THR A 42 1.67 -5.28 -3.86
N LEU A 43 2.10 -4.04 -4.07
CA LEU A 43 3.52 -3.68 -4.03
C LEU A 43 4.01 -3.42 -2.61
N PHE A 44 3.17 -2.83 -1.74
CA PHE A 44 3.59 -2.56 -0.37
C PHE A 44 3.86 -3.84 0.46
N PRO A 45 3.01 -4.89 0.41
CA PRO A 45 3.35 -6.19 1.01
C PRO A 45 4.63 -6.82 0.46
N ASN A 46 4.86 -6.70 -0.85
CA ASN A 46 6.09 -7.21 -1.47
C ASN A 46 7.30 -6.44 -0.96
N ALA A 47 7.23 -5.10 -0.91
CA ALA A 47 8.26 -4.24 -0.36
C ALA A 47 8.59 -4.57 1.11
N ILE A 48 7.58 -4.87 1.93
CA ILE A 48 7.80 -5.34 3.31
C ILE A 48 8.62 -6.64 3.27
N SER A 49 8.17 -7.62 2.48
CA SER A 49 8.73 -8.99 2.43
C SER A 49 10.13 -9.07 1.83
N THR A 50 10.52 -8.12 0.98
CA THR A 50 11.81 -8.13 0.26
C THR A 50 12.83 -7.15 0.82
N SER A 51 12.50 -6.40 1.87
CA SER A 51 13.39 -5.44 2.51
C SER A 51 13.66 -5.75 3.97
N ASP A 52 14.61 -5.04 4.56
CA ASP A 52 14.94 -5.11 5.99
C ASP A 52 13.75 -4.71 6.91
N LEU A 53 12.65 -4.20 6.33
CA LEU A 53 11.42 -3.90 7.04
C LEU A 53 10.80 -5.16 7.66
N GLN A 54 10.70 -6.28 6.92
CA GLN A 54 10.16 -7.51 7.50
C GLN A 54 10.96 -7.96 8.71
N VAL A 55 12.29 -7.97 8.61
CA VAL A 55 13.14 -8.32 9.75
C VAL A 55 12.89 -7.36 10.91
N ARG A 56 12.73 -6.05 10.66
CA ARG A 56 12.42 -5.08 11.72
C ARG A 56 11.07 -5.32 12.40
N LEU A 57 10.03 -5.65 11.65
CA LEU A 57 8.70 -5.98 12.22
C LEU A 57 8.76 -7.25 13.08
N LEU A 58 9.57 -8.23 12.68
CA LEU A 58 9.65 -9.54 13.34
C LEU A 58 10.70 -9.62 14.45
N SER A 59 11.76 -8.79 14.39
CA SER A 59 12.91 -8.84 15.30
C SER A 59 12.67 -8.17 16.65
N SER A 60 11.59 -7.39 16.79
CA SER A 60 11.34 -6.66 18.02
C SER A 60 10.83 -7.62 19.10
N GLN A 61 11.79 -8.05 19.92
CA GLN A 61 11.61 -8.93 21.06
C GLN A 61 10.72 -8.18 22.07
N ASN A 62 9.56 -8.77 22.37
CA ASN A 62 8.43 -8.24 23.17
C ASN A 62 7.36 -7.52 22.34
N SER A 63 6.15 -8.10 22.30
CA SER A 63 4.86 -7.48 21.94
C SER A 63 4.94 -6.21 21.08
N SER A 64 5.49 -6.36 19.88
CA SER A 64 5.77 -5.21 19.03
C SER A 64 4.51 -4.81 18.32
N ILE A 65 4.07 -3.58 18.58
CA ILE A 65 2.82 -3.07 18.06
C ILE A 65 3.12 -2.02 17.01
N PHE A 66 2.54 -2.19 15.83
CA PHE A 66 2.83 -1.35 14.68
C PHE A 66 1.57 -0.81 14.02
N THR A 67 1.70 0.38 13.43
CA THR A 67 0.74 0.91 12.46
C THR A 67 1.44 1.04 11.12
N LEU A 68 0.89 0.41 10.09
CA LEU A 68 1.37 0.48 8.71
C LEU A 68 0.50 1.46 7.92
N PHE A 69 1.13 2.44 7.29
CA PHE A 69 0.46 3.37 6.39
C PHE A 69 0.73 2.94 4.94
N ALA A 70 -0.20 2.22 4.32
CA ALA A 70 -0.01 1.62 3.00
C ALA A 70 -0.23 2.65 1.86
N PRO A 71 0.79 2.96 1.06
CA PRO A 71 0.64 3.81 -0.11
C PRO A 71 -0.01 3.07 -1.30
N PRO A 72 -0.63 3.78 -2.25
CA PRO A 72 -1.07 3.20 -3.52
C PRO A 72 0.10 2.60 -4.33
N ASP A 73 -0.15 1.47 -4.99
CA ASP A 73 0.86 0.75 -5.79
C ASP A 73 1.51 1.63 -6.86
N SER A 74 0.75 2.50 -7.55
CA SER A 74 1.29 3.38 -8.60
C SER A 74 2.35 4.36 -8.07
N LEU A 75 2.19 4.86 -6.85
CA LEU A 75 3.12 5.78 -6.23
C LEU A 75 4.34 5.05 -5.69
N LEU A 76 4.14 3.85 -5.12
CA LEU A 76 5.27 3.03 -4.65
C LEU A 76 6.15 2.54 -5.81
N PHE A 77 5.53 2.16 -6.93
CA PHE A 77 6.23 1.84 -8.17
C PHE A 77 7.04 3.03 -8.70
N SER A 78 6.44 4.22 -8.71
CA SER A 78 7.14 5.45 -9.14
C SER A 78 8.32 5.78 -8.23
N LEU A 79 8.17 5.56 -6.92
CA LEU A 79 9.26 5.74 -5.96
C LEU A 79 10.43 4.80 -6.24
N ASP A 80 10.15 3.52 -6.49
CA ASP A 80 11.17 2.50 -6.80
C ASP A 80 11.98 2.86 -8.06
N LEU A 81 11.31 3.34 -9.11
CA LEU A 81 11.98 3.76 -10.35
C LEU A 81 12.86 5.01 -10.22
N LEU A 82 12.49 5.94 -9.34
CA LEU A 82 13.11 7.27 -9.27
C LEU A 82 14.09 7.44 -8.11
N SER A 83 14.16 6.46 -7.20
CA SER A 83 14.93 6.58 -5.95
C SER A 83 16.17 5.71 -5.96
N SER A 84 17.18 6.12 -5.18
CA SER A 84 18.22 5.17 -4.77
C SER A 84 17.62 4.11 -3.83
N ALA A 85 18.23 2.93 -3.78
CA ALA A 85 17.81 1.85 -2.88
C ALA A 85 17.71 2.33 -1.41
N ARG A 86 18.64 3.18 -0.97
CA ARG A 86 18.63 3.75 0.38
C ARG A 86 17.41 4.65 0.63
N LEU A 87 17.10 5.55 -0.31
CA LEU A 87 15.93 6.44 -0.21
C LEU A 87 14.64 5.62 -0.22
N TYR A 88 14.56 4.61 -1.09
CA TYR A 88 13.43 3.68 -1.15
C TYR A 88 13.20 3.00 0.20
N THR A 89 14.21 2.29 0.75
CA THR A 89 14.09 1.61 2.05
C THR A 89 13.77 2.58 3.20
N PHE A 90 14.34 3.78 3.20
CA PHE A 90 14.06 4.76 4.25
C PHE A 90 12.62 5.29 4.16
N SER A 91 12.09 5.45 2.95
CA SER A 91 10.69 5.80 2.76
C SER A 91 9.77 4.68 3.24
N LEU A 92 10.13 3.42 3.00
CA LEU A 92 9.37 2.28 3.56
C LEU A 92 9.33 2.32 5.10
N PHE A 93 10.44 2.67 5.77
CA PHE A 93 10.44 2.83 7.23
C PHE A 93 9.60 4.01 7.72
N LEU A 94 9.48 5.07 6.93
CA LEU A 94 8.64 6.22 7.25
C LEU A 94 7.14 5.86 7.22
N HIS A 95 6.76 4.84 6.45
CA HIS A 95 5.41 4.28 6.39
C HIS A 95 5.02 3.40 7.60
N VAL A 96 5.87 3.27 8.61
CA VAL A 96 5.60 2.42 9.78
C VAL A 96 5.80 3.19 11.08
N SER A 97 4.79 3.15 11.95
CA SER A 97 4.86 3.65 13.32
C SER A 97 5.03 2.51 14.33
N PRO A 98 5.88 2.66 15.36
CA PRO A 98 6.04 1.70 16.45
C PRO A 98 4.94 1.82 17.53
N HIS A 99 3.73 2.23 17.15
CA HIS A 99 2.58 2.39 18.03
C HIS A 99 1.32 1.78 17.41
N PHE A 100 0.38 1.33 18.26
CA PHE A 100 -0.98 0.99 17.83
C PHE A 100 -1.77 2.27 17.66
N LEU A 101 -2.24 2.55 16.46
CA LEU A 101 -3.07 3.71 16.19
C LEU A 101 -4.22 3.24 15.31
N SER A 102 -5.38 2.98 15.91
CA SER A 102 -6.62 2.79 15.15
C SER A 102 -7.10 4.13 14.57
N SER A 103 -8.09 4.07 13.69
CA SER A 103 -8.74 5.29 13.18
C SER A 103 -9.30 6.18 14.29
N SER A 104 -9.83 5.57 15.36
CA SER A 104 -10.34 6.28 16.52
C SER A 104 -9.21 6.95 17.31
N ASP A 105 -8.07 6.27 17.46
CA ASP A 105 -6.88 6.85 18.11
C ASP A 105 -6.35 8.04 17.31
N LEU A 106 -6.21 7.91 15.99
CA LEU A 106 -5.77 8.99 15.10
C LEU A 106 -6.68 10.23 15.19
N LEU A 107 -8.00 10.03 15.32
CA LEU A 107 -8.97 11.12 15.49
C LEU A 107 -8.91 11.75 16.89
N ALA A 108 -8.54 10.97 17.91
CA ALA A 108 -8.46 11.42 19.30
C ALA A 108 -7.12 12.07 19.67
N LEU A 109 -6.11 12.02 18.79
CA LEU A 109 -4.80 12.61 19.04
C LEU A 109 -4.89 14.11 19.39
N PRO A 110 -4.12 14.59 20.39
CA PRO A 110 -4.10 16.00 20.78
C PRO A 110 -3.49 16.86 19.66
N ARG A 111 -3.84 18.16 19.60
CA ARG A 111 -3.29 19.08 18.61
C ARG A 111 -2.26 20.02 19.25
N PRO A 112 -1.04 20.16 18.70
CA PRO A 112 -0.48 19.41 17.56
C PRO A 112 -0.11 17.96 17.93
N ALA A 113 -0.22 17.04 16.98
CA ALA A 113 0.17 15.64 17.16
C ALA A 113 1.30 15.24 16.22
N PHE A 114 2.17 14.36 16.73
CA PHE A 114 3.26 13.74 15.99
C PHE A 114 3.26 12.24 16.26
N ILE A 115 3.49 11.45 15.22
CA ILE A 115 3.59 9.99 15.28
C ILE A 115 5.04 9.59 14.98
N ASP A 116 5.70 8.90 15.90
CA ASP A 116 7.03 8.35 15.65
C ASP A 116 7.01 7.31 14.51
N THR A 117 8.14 7.14 13.83
CA THR A 117 8.27 6.16 12.75
C THR A 117 9.46 5.24 12.95
N LEU A 118 9.52 4.14 12.19
CA LEU A 118 10.70 3.28 12.16
C LEU A 118 11.89 3.93 11.45
N LEU A 119 11.71 5.07 10.77
CA LEU A 119 12.83 5.87 10.30
C LEU A 119 13.36 6.72 11.47
N PRO A 120 14.60 6.51 11.94
CA PRO A 120 15.11 7.19 13.13
C PRO A 120 15.02 8.72 13.01
N ASN A 121 14.66 9.37 14.12
CA ASN A 121 14.50 10.82 14.21
C ASN A 121 13.49 11.42 13.22
N ARG A 122 12.54 10.61 12.73
CA ARG A 122 11.41 11.08 11.92
C ARG A 122 10.08 10.76 12.56
N ARG A 123 9.24 11.80 12.56
CA ARG A 123 7.88 11.78 13.05
C ARG A 123 6.96 12.37 11.99
N LEU A 124 5.76 11.83 11.88
CA LEU A 124 4.72 12.32 10.99
C LEU A 124 3.88 13.34 11.75
N PHE A 125 3.68 14.52 11.18
CA PHE A 125 2.74 15.50 11.69
C PHE A 125 1.30 15.07 11.36
N VAL A 126 0.42 15.11 12.36
CA VAL A 126 -0.98 14.72 12.19
C VAL A 126 -1.86 15.96 12.09
N GLU A 127 -2.64 16.01 11.03
CA GLU A 127 -3.61 17.08 10.78
C GLU A 127 -5.02 16.52 10.69
N HIS A 128 -5.97 17.30 11.18
CA HIS A 128 -7.39 16.99 11.10
C HIS A 128 -8.09 18.08 10.28
N ALA A 129 -8.80 17.66 9.25
CA ALA A 129 -9.56 18.57 8.38
C ALA A 129 -11.02 18.12 8.29
N MET A 130 -11.94 19.08 8.16
CA MET A 130 -13.31 18.76 7.78
C MET A 130 -13.40 18.67 6.26
N SER A 131 -13.86 17.54 5.75
CA SER A 131 -14.10 17.31 4.32
C SER A 131 -15.56 16.96 4.09
N THR A 132 -16.11 17.36 2.95
CA THR A 132 -17.48 17.00 2.56
C THR A 132 -17.44 15.88 1.55
N ARG A 133 -17.97 14.72 1.90
CA ARG A 133 -18.13 13.58 0.99
C ARG A 133 -19.60 13.25 0.83
N ASN A 134 -20.10 13.30 -0.41
CA ASN A 134 -21.51 13.05 -0.74
C ASN A 134 -22.49 13.90 0.10
N GLY A 135 -22.15 15.17 0.33
CA GLY A 135 -22.98 16.09 1.13
C GLY A 135 -22.89 15.90 2.65
N THR A 136 -22.09 14.95 3.14
CA THR A 136 -21.87 14.73 4.57
C THR A 136 -20.50 15.28 4.98
N ALA A 137 -20.47 16.10 6.04
CA ALA A 137 -19.22 16.56 6.64
C ALA A 137 -18.59 15.42 7.45
N LEU A 138 -17.33 15.10 7.15
CA LEU A 138 -16.53 14.06 7.79
C LEU A 138 -15.19 14.64 8.23
N LEU A 139 -14.79 14.30 9.45
CA LEU A 139 -13.45 14.59 9.94
C LEU A 139 -12.45 13.62 9.30
N THR A 140 -11.51 14.15 8.53
CA THR A 140 -10.44 13.39 7.87
C THR A 140 -9.12 13.63 8.58
N VAL A 141 -8.27 12.61 8.63
CA VAL A 141 -6.91 12.67 9.17
C VAL A 141 -5.91 12.62 8.01
N SER A 142 -4.87 13.45 8.08
CA SER A 142 -3.68 13.31 7.24
C SER A 142 -2.42 13.19 8.08
N VAL A 143 -1.45 12.43 7.57
CA VAL A 143 -0.12 12.25 8.14
C VAL A 143 0.91 12.86 7.18
N ASP A 144 1.66 13.86 7.63
CA ASP A 144 2.56 14.67 6.79
C ASP A 144 1.89 15.19 5.50
N GLY A 145 0.62 15.62 5.62
CA GLY A 145 -0.18 16.11 4.50
C GLY A 145 -0.73 15.04 3.54
N VAL A 146 -0.48 13.76 3.79
CA VAL A 146 -1.06 12.63 3.04
C VAL A 146 -2.30 12.11 3.75
N VAL A 147 -3.44 12.01 3.05
CA VAL A 147 -4.72 11.64 3.69
C VAL A 147 -4.77 10.15 3.96
N VAL A 148 -5.26 9.79 5.15
CA VAL A 148 -5.66 8.43 5.47
C VAL A 148 -7.00 8.15 4.78
N SER A 149 -6.94 7.55 3.60
CA SER A 149 -8.08 7.36 2.70
C SER A 149 -8.90 6.11 3.03
N VAL A 150 -8.25 5.09 3.59
CA VAL A 150 -8.89 3.86 4.05
C VAL A 150 -8.49 3.60 5.51
N PRO A 151 -9.21 4.19 6.48
CA PRO A 151 -8.98 3.92 7.89
C PRO A 151 -9.26 2.45 8.21
N ASP A 152 -8.53 1.91 9.20
CA ASP A 152 -8.61 0.51 9.66
C ASP A 152 -8.73 -0.54 8.54
N LEU A 153 -7.91 -0.40 7.49
CA LEU A 153 -7.83 -1.36 6.38
C LEU A 153 -7.61 -2.79 6.88
N PHE A 154 -6.80 -2.93 7.93
CA PHE A 154 -6.68 -4.13 8.75
C PHE A 154 -6.55 -3.70 10.21
N LEU A 155 -7.23 -4.42 11.10
CA LEU A 155 -7.17 -4.18 12.55
C LEU A 155 -7.01 -5.52 13.25
N GLY A 156 -5.79 -5.81 13.69
CA GLY A 156 -5.51 -6.96 14.53
C GLY A 156 -5.20 -6.56 15.98
N SER A 157 -4.46 -7.41 16.69
CA SER A 157 -4.08 -7.19 18.09
C SER A 157 -2.80 -6.36 18.23
N ASN A 158 -1.84 -6.55 17.31
CA ASN A 158 -0.52 -5.90 17.32
C ASN A 158 -0.24 -5.11 16.04
N ILE A 159 -1.09 -5.21 15.00
CA ILE A 159 -0.88 -4.54 13.73
C ILE A 159 -2.17 -3.84 13.32
N VAL A 160 -2.04 -2.54 13.05
CA VAL A 160 -3.05 -1.75 12.35
C VAL A 160 -2.52 -1.41 10.97
N VAL A 161 -3.39 -1.42 9.97
CA VAL A 161 -3.08 -0.93 8.63
C VAL A 161 -4.08 0.15 8.23
N HIS A 162 -3.56 1.24 7.70
CA HIS A 162 -4.33 2.30 7.08
C HIS A 162 -3.92 2.47 5.63
N GLY A 163 -4.88 2.59 4.72
CA GLY A 163 -4.61 2.98 3.34
C GLY A 163 -4.44 4.49 3.21
N LEU A 164 -3.44 4.93 2.46
CA LEU A 164 -3.19 6.33 2.11
C LEU A 164 -3.70 6.65 0.70
N ASP A 165 -4.00 7.91 0.42
CA ASP A 165 -4.20 8.40 -0.96
C ASP A 165 -2.91 8.93 -1.62
N GLY A 166 -1.80 8.94 -0.88
CA GLY A 166 -0.49 9.40 -1.32
C GLY A 166 0.63 8.51 -0.81
N ILE A 167 1.86 9.05 -0.79
CA ILE A 167 3.06 8.33 -0.37
C ILE A 167 3.92 9.21 0.53
N LEU A 168 4.54 8.61 1.55
CA LEU A 168 5.46 9.26 2.47
C LEU A 168 6.88 9.03 1.95
N VAL A 169 7.60 10.10 1.65
CA VAL A 169 8.94 10.02 1.06
C VAL A 169 9.97 10.57 2.03
N ALA A 170 10.98 9.76 2.34
CA ALA A 170 12.10 10.21 3.14
C ALA A 170 12.87 11.31 2.40
N ARG A 171 13.06 12.46 3.05
CA ARG A 171 13.84 13.58 2.49
C ARG A 171 15.33 13.36 2.74
N TYR A 172 16.18 13.80 1.81
CA TYR A 172 17.64 13.67 1.92
C TYR A 172 18.23 14.23 3.23
N GLY A 173 17.70 15.33 3.78
CA GLY A 173 18.13 15.86 5.09
C GLY A 173 17.84 14.93 6.28
N SER A 174 16.95 13.95 6.12
CA SER A 174 16.75 12.87 7.11
C SER A 174 17.89 11.87 7.15
N LEU A 175 18.65 11.78 6.07
CA LEU A 175 19.64 10.74 5.84
C LEU A 175 21.01 11.08 6.45
N VAL A 176 21.16 12.31 6.95
CA VAL A 176 22.44 12.89 7.38
C VAL A 176 22.50 13.20 8.88
N SER A 177 21.44 12.90 9.64
CA SER A 177 21.42 13.14 11.09
C SER A 177 22.10 12.02 11.88
N GLU A 178 23.34 11.68 11.50
CA GLU A 178 24.35 11.19 12.43
C GLU A 178 25.34 12.34 12.63
N GLY A 179 25.06 13.19 13.62
CA GLY A 179 25.98 14.23 14.11
C GLY A 179 26.14 15.46 13.22
N SER A 180 25.32 16.48 13.40
CA SER A 180 25.78 17.88 13.52
C SER A 180 24.61 18.83 13.75
N ASP A 181 24.84 19.77 14.66
CA ASP A 181 23.95 20.85 15.04
C ASP A 181 23.55 21.77 13.87
N ASN A 182 22.30 22.24 13.91
CA ASN A 182 21.79 23.51 13.39
C ASN A 182 22.31 24.00 12.03
N ALA A 183 21.58 23.67 10.96
CA ALA A 183 21.47 24.55 9.79
C ALA A 183 20.12 24.36 9.09
N ILE A 184 19.30 25.41 9.06
CA ILE A 184 18.18 25.52 8.12
C ILE A 184 18.83 25.67 6.73
N ALA A 185 19.00 24.56 6.02
CA ALA A 185 19.47 24.59 4.64
C ALA A 185 18.33 25.06 3.74
N GLU A 186 18.52 26.19 3.05
CA GLU A 186 17.65 26.58 1.93
C GLU A 186 17.59 25.43 0.91
N PRO A 187 16.43 25.20 0.28
CA PRO A 187 16.32 24.23 -0.79
C PRO A 187 17.25 24.61 -1.95
N PRO A 188 17.90 23.64 -2.62
CA PRO A 188 18.76 23.92 -3.76
C PRO A 188 17.96 24.61 -4.86
N LYS A 189 18.38 25.82 -5.23
CA LYS A 189 17.86 26.55 -6.39
C LYS A 189 18.42 25.88 -7.64
N PHE A 190 17.62 25.05 -8.28
CA PHE A 190 17.94 24.56 -9.62
C PHE A 190 17.75 25.72 -10.61
N PRO A 191 18.70 25.99 -11.51
CA PRO A 191 18.48 26.94 -12.58
C PRO A 191 17.37 26.39 -13.47
N TYR A 192 16.28 27.16 -13.63
CA TYR A 192 15.28 26.88 -14.65
C TYR A 192 15.95 26.99 -16.02
N GLN A 193 16.36 25.86 -16.60
CA GLN A 193 16.57 25.81 -18.04
C GLN A 193 15.19 25.76 -18.69
N THR A 194 14.78 26.89 -19.26
CA THR A 194 13.68 26.97 -20.22
C THR A 194 14.01 26.03 -21.37
N TYR A 195 13.40 24.85 -21.39
CA TYR A 195 13.44 23.97 -22.55
C TYR A 195 12.59 24.63 -23.65
N VAL A 196 13.24 25.24 -24.62
CA VAL A 196 12.60 25.65 -25.87
C VAL A 196 12.52 24.39 -26.74
N SER A 197 11.32 23.84 -26.90
CA SER A 197 11.08 22.74 -27.85
C SER A 197 11.46 23.19 -29.26
N PRO A 198 12.25 22.41 -30.02
CA PRO A 198 12.36 22.62 -31.45
C PRO A 198 10.96 22.46 -32.07
N ALA A 199 10.58 23.39 -32.96
CA ALA A 199 9.35 23.25 -33.73
C ALA A 199 9.41 21.96 -34.56
N ASN A 200 8.37 21.13 -34.46
CA ASN A 200 8.22 19.96 -35.34
C ASN A 200 8.15 20.45 -36.80
N PRO A 201 8.91 19.85 -37.73
CA PRO A 201 8.65 20.07 -39.15
C PRO A 201 7.29 19.48 -39.53
N PRO A 202 6.59 20.03 -40.55
CA PRO A 202 5.28 19.54 -40.95
C PRO A 202 5.37 18.09 -41.43
N GLU A 203 4.52 17.23 -40.86
CA GLU A 203 4.33 15.84 -41.25
C GLU A 203 3.76 15.77 -42.68
N THR A 204 4.61 15.40 -43.65
CA THR A 204 4.12 14.91 -44.95
C THR A 204 3.82 13.42 -44.82
N LEU A 205 2.54 13.08 -44.67
CA LEU A 205 2.06 11.70 -44.74
C LEU A 205 2.03 11.22 -46.21
N PRO A 206 2.59 10.05 -46.55
CA PRO A 206 2.23 9.37 -47.79
C PRO A 206 0.82 8.75 -47.67
N PRO A 207 0.02 8.71 -48.75
CA PRO A 207 -1.29 8.09 -48.71
C PRO A 207 -1.13 6.57 -48.55
N THR A 208 -1.70 6.02 -47.48
CA THR A 208 -1.81 4.56 -47.31
C THR A 208 -3.25 4.18 -47.64
N ASP A 209 -3.48 3.65 -48.84
CA ASP A 209 -4.74 3.04 -49.23
C ASP A 209 -4.93 1.75 -48.41
N LEU A 210 -5.76 1.81 -47.37
CA LEU A 210 -6.26 0.63 -46.66
C LEU A 210 -7.62 0.26 -47.27
N GLU A 211 -7.61 -0.70 -48.19
CA GLU A 211 -8.83 -1.29 -48.73
C GLU A 211 -9.51 -2.17 -47.67
N MET A 212 -10.75 -1.83 -47.34
CA MET A 212 -11.61 -2.57 -46.42
C MET A 212 -12.21 -3.79 -47.13
N VAL A 213 -11.53 -4.94 -47.10
CA VAL A 213 -12.10 -6.19 -47.62
C VAL A 213 -13.04 -6.79 -46.58
N THR A 214 -14.34 -6.65 -46.81
CA THR A 214 -15.39 -7.34 -46.04
C THR A 214 -15.53 -8.76 -46.57
N ILE A 215 -15.01 -9.77 -45.85
CA ILE A 215 -15.31 -11.17 -46.16
C ILE A 215 -16.59 -11.58 -45.42
N GLY A 216 -17.70 -11.63 -46.16
CA GLY A 216 -18.94 -12.24 -45.69
C GLY A 216 -18.84 -13.77 -45.71
N THR A 217 -19.10 -14.43 -44.58
CA THR A 217 -19.19 -15.88 -44.50
C THR A 217 -20.55 -16.37 -44.99
N GLN A 218 -20.58 -16.95 -46.19
CA GLN A 218 -21.65 -17.83 -46.67
C GLN A 218 -21.55 -19.17 -45.93
N ILE A 219 -22.37 -19.39 -44.91
CA ILE A 219 -22.57 -20.74 -44.37
C ILE A 219 -23.63 -21.44 -45.22
N LYS A 220 -23.15 -22.36 -46.05
CA LYS A 220 -23.94 -23.26 -46.89
C LYS A 220 -24.83 -24.14 -46.01
N LYS A 221 -26.13 -24.05 -46.27
CA LYS A 221 -27.21 -24.83 -45.65
C LYS A 221 -27.23 -26.23 -46.29
N ASP A 222 -26.51 -27.17 -45.70
CA ASP A 222 -26.70 -28.58 -46.02
C ASP A 222 -27.75 -29.16 -45.06
N ARG A 223 -28.86 -29.59 -45.68
CA ARG A 223 -30.12 -30.01 -45.07
C ARG A 223 -30.15 -31.52 -45.07
N GLU A 224 -29.98 -32.16 -43.92
CA GLU A 224 -30.38 -33.56 -43.75
C GLU A 224 -31.08 -33.76 -42.41
N ALA A 225 -32.17 -34.52 -42.49
CA ALA A 225 -33.26 -34.56 -41.54
C ALA A 225 -33.15 -35.79 -40.64
N PHE A 226 -33.31 -35.60 -39.33
CA PHE A 226 -33.91 -36.64 -38.48
C PHE A 226 -34.62 -36.01 -37.26
N ARG A 227 -35.69 -36.69 -36.85
CA ARG A 227 -36.84 -36.26 -36.04
C ARG A 227 -36.47 -35.90 -34.59
N ARG A 228 -36.90 -34.73 -34.10
CA ARG A 228 -37.95 -34.46 -33.08
C ARG A 228 -37.87 -35.34 -31.82
N ASP A 229 -37.52 -34.71 -30.69
CA ASP A 229 -38.40 -34.58 -29.51
C ASP A 229 -37.87 -33.51 -28.52
N ASP A 230 -38.85 -32.82 -27.93
CA ASP A 230 -38.94 -32.15 -26.61
C ASP A 230 -38.14 -30.88 -26.22
N ASP A 231 -38.92 -29.79 -26.09
CA ASP A 231 -39.06 -28.90 -24.93
C ASP A 231 -37.82 -28.47 -24.11
N HIS A 232 -37.41 -27.21 -24.24
CA HIS A 232 -37.52 -26.17 -23.18
C HIS A 232 -36.84 -24.87 -23.63
N ALA A 233 -37.54 -23.74 -23.48
CA ALA A 233 -37.03 -22.42 -23.78
C ALA A 233 -35.98 -21.97 -22.74
N THR A 234 -34.78 -21.58 -23.20
CA THR A 234 -33.86 -20.70 -22.46
C THR A 234 -33.12 -19.76 -23.42
N THR A 235 -33.30 -18.46 -23.17
CA THR A 235 -32.75 -17.32 -23.92
C THR A 235 -31.22 -17.31 -23.89
N LYS A 236 -30.56 -17.62 -25.03
CA LYS A 236 -29.11 -17.45 -25.20
C LYS A 236 -28.80 -16.01 -25.63
N ARG A 237 -28.15 -15.26 -24.74
CA ARG A 237 -27.63 -13.91 -24.99
C ARG A 237 -26.29 -14.02 -25.73
N THR A 238 -26.30 -13.79 -27.04
CA THR A 238 -25.13 -13.83 -27.93
C THR A 238 -24.17 -12.68 -27.59
N LYS A 239 -22.95 -13.00 -27.15
CA LYS A 239 -21.87 -12.02 -27.02
C LYS A 239 -21.19 -11.88 -28.38
N HIS A 240 -21.31 -10.73 -29.03
CA HIS A 240 -20.45 -10.34 -30.14
C HIS A 240 -19.08 -9.94 -29.58
N GLY A 241 -18.08 -10.81 -29.74
CA GLY A 241 -16.67 -10.47 -29.53
C GLY A 241 -16.05 -10.18 -30.89
N THR A 242 -15.71 -8.92 -31.15
CA THR A 242 -14.90 -8.54 -32.30
C THR A 242 -13.44 -8.75 -31.94
N PHE A 243 -12.73 -9.63 -32.66
CA PHE A 243 -11.30 -9.82 -32.50
C PHE A 243 -10.55 -9.09 -33.61
N PHE A 244 -9.61 -8.23 -33.22
CA PHE A 244 -8.66 -7.61 -34.13
C PHE A 244 -7.28 -8.20 -33.87
N ARG A 245 -6.67 -8.76 -34.91
CA ARG A 245 -5.30 -9.27 -34.91
C ARG A 245 -4.45 -8.32 -35.73
N PHE A 246 -3.47 -7.68 -35.10
CA PHE A 246 -2.46 -6.89 -35.79
C PHE A 246 -1.19 -7.74 -35.95
N GLU A 247 -0.79 -8.01 -37.19
CA GLU A 247 0.54 -8.56 -37.50
C GLU A 247 1.45 -7.42 -37.96
N ARG A 248 2.69 -7.39 -37.43
CA ARG A 248 3.77 -6.58 -38.00
C ARG A 248 4.33 -7.32 -39.21
N VAL A 249 4.26 -6.70 -40.37
CA VAL A 249 5.10 -7.03 -41.52
C VAL A 249 6.38 -6.20 -41.38
N TYR A 250 7.55 -6.84 -41.48
CA TYR A 250 8.87 -6.19 -41.40
C TYR A 250 9.09 -5.22 -42.55
#